data_AF-A0A1I1S6H2-F1
#
_entry.id   AF-A0A1I1S6H2-F1
#
_cell.length_a   1.000
_cell.length_b   1.000
_cell.length_c   1.000
_cell.angle_alpha   90.00
_cell.angle_beta   90.00
_cell.angle_gamma   90.00
#
_symmetry.space_group_name_H-M   'P 1'
#
loop_
_entity.id
_entity.type
_entity.pdbx_description
1 polymer ?
#
loop_
_entity_poly.entity_id
_entity_poly.type
_entity_poly.pdbx_seq_one_letter_code
_entity_poly.pdbx_strand_id
1 'polypeptide(L)' 'MDNEKLRKHFGQQVRYFREQNDFKIHELAEELGISNNHLGRIERGESDTTVTNLYRMAAILNIPGYFIDEMKKVVQSQDN' A
#
# COMPACT_ATOMS: atom_id res chain seq x y z
N MET A 1 4.63 15.96 10.08
CA MET A 1 4.22 14.80 9.26
C MET A 1 3.76 13.68 10.17
N ASP A 2 2.46 13.37 10.18
CA ASP A 2 1.94 12.25 10.95
C ASP A 2 2.13 10.96 10.15
N ASN A 3 3.17 10.20 10.50
CA ASN A 3 3.51 8.94 9.85
C ASN A 3 2.33 7.94 9.87
N GLU A 4 1.42 8.04 10.84
CA GLU A 4 0.21 7.21 10.88
C GLU A 4 -0.73 7.51 9.71
N LYS A 5 -0.97 8.78 9.39
CA LYS A 5 -1.81 9.18 8.26
C LYS A 5 -1.25 8.67 6.94
N LEU A 6 0.07 8.76 6.76
CA LEU A 6 0.74 8.25 5.55
C LEU A 6 0.58 6.72 5.43
N ARG A 7 0.80 5.98 6.52
CA ARG A 7 0.62 4.53 6.51
C ARG A 7 -0.83 4.13 6.22
N LYS A 8 -1.81 4.80 6.84
CA LYS A 8 -3.23 4.53 6.60
C LYS A 8 -3.61 4.79 5.14
N HIS A 9 -3.19 5.93 4.60
CA HIS A 9 -3.45 6.25 3.19
C HIS A 9 -2.81 5.21 2.26
N PHE A 10 -1.53 4.89 2.45
CA PHE A 10 -0.85 3.86 1.68
C PHE A 10 -1.55 2.50 1.76
N GLY A 11 -1.87 2.05 2.97
CA GLY A 11 -2.55 0.76 3.20
C GLY A 11 -3.91 0.67 2.51
N GLN A 12 -4.71 1.73 2.58
CA GLN A 12 -6.00 1.81 1.90
C GLN A 12 -5.86 1.68 0.38
N GLN A 13 -4.80 2.21 -0.19
CA GLN A 13 -4.54 2.16 -1.63
C GLN A 13 -4.07 0.79 -2.07
N VAL A 14 -3.18 0.13 -1.30
CA VAL A 14 -2.83 -1.27 -1.51
C VAL A 14 -4.08 -2.14 -1.51
N ARG A 15 -4.98 -1.95 -0.52
CA ARG A 15 -6.25 -2.66 -0.45
C ARG A 15 -7.13 -2.40 -1.66
N TYR A 16 -7.29 -1.14 -2.04
CA TYR A 16 -8.09 -0.73 -3.19
C TYR A 16 -7.61 -1.44 -4.46
N PHE A 17 -6.32 -1.34 -4.81
CA PHE A 17 -5.79 -1.98 -6.00
C PHE A 17 -5.82 -3.51 -5.92
N ARG A 18 -5.61 -4.10 -4.73
CA ARG A 18 -5.79 -5.54 -4.53
C ARG A 18 -7.21 -5.97 -4.90
N GLU A 19 -8.22 -5.27 -4.40
CA GLU A 19 -9.62 -5.57 -4.69
C GLU A 19 -9.99 -5.29 -6.15
N GLN A 20 -9.40 -4.26 -6.80
CA GLN A 20 -9.61 -4.00 -8.23
C GLN A 20 -9.01 -5.06 -9.15
N ASN A 21 -7.96 -5.76 -8.70
CA ASN A 21 -7.36 -6.89 -9.41
C ASN A 21 -7.95 -8.24 -8.96
N ASP A 22 -9.10 -8.24 -8.25
CA ASP A 22 -9.80 -9.42 -7.74
C ASP A 22 -9.01 -10.32 -6.78
N PHE A 23 -7.85 -9.87 -6.30
CA PHE A 23 -7.02 -10.63 -5.37
C PHE A 23 -7.66 -10.72 -3.98
N LYS A 24 -7.76 -11.94 -3.47
CA LYS A 24 -7.95 -12.21 -2.05
C LYS A 24 -6.66 -11.88 -1.29
N ILE A 25 -6.81 -11.62 0.00
CA ILE A 25 -5.67 -11.25 0.86
C ILE A 25 -4.59 -12.34 0.90
N HIS A 26 -4.96 -13.62 0.78
CA HIS A 26 -4.00 -14.72 0.83
C HIS A 26 -3.21 -14.85 -0.48
N GLU A 27 -3.84 -14.59 -1.63
CA GLU A 27 -3.21 -14.65 -2.95
C GLU A 27 -2.13 -13.57 -3.07
N LEU A 28 -2.44 -12.32 -2.71
CA LEU A 28 -1.43 -11.26 -2.73
C LEU A 28 -0.32 -11.49 -1.69
N ALA A 29 -0.66 -12.00 -0.50
CA ALA A 29 0.33 -12.28 0.52
C ALA A 29 1.32 -13.37 0.09
N GLU A 30 0.83 -14.43 -0.58
CA GLU A 30 1.63 -15.49 -1.16
C GLU A 30 2.59 -14.94 -2.22
N GLU A 31 2.10 -14.13 -3.16
CA GLU A 31 2.95 -13.52 -4.20
C GLU A 31 4.01 -12.56 -3.65
N LEU A 32 3.70 -11.89 -2.53
CA LEU A 32 4.65 -11.02 -1.84
C LEU A 32 5.64 -11.81 -0.96
N GLY A 33 5.39 -13.10 -0.69
CA GLY A 33 6.16 -13.91 0.24
C GLY A 33 6.03 -13.44 1.70
N ILE A 34 4.85 -12.94 2.09
CA ILE A 34 4.55 -12.48 3.45
C ILE A 34 3.30 -13.19 4.01
N SER A 35 3.05 -13.05 5.31
CA SER A 35 1.84 -13.62 5.91
C SER A 35 0.60 -12.77 5.63
N ASN A 36 -0.57 -13.41 5.57
CA ASN A 36 -1.88 -12.73 5.45
C ASN A 36 -2.07 -11.66 6.54
N ASN A 37 -1.62 -11.95 7.77
CA ASN A 37 -1.69 -11.01 8.87
C ASN A 37 -0.80 -9.79 8.63
N HIS A 38 0.43 -9.99 8.12
CA HIS A 38 1.32 -8.89 7.80
C HIS A 38 0.74 -7.99 6.69
N LEU A 39 0.23 -8.58 5.61
CA LEU A 39 -0.45 -7.82 4.56
C LEU A 39 -1.67 -7.07 5.11
N GLY A 40 -2.48 -7.71 5.94
CA GLY A 40 -3.65 -7.07 6.56
C GLY A 40 -3.27 -5.88 7.46
N ARG A 41 -2.17 -5.97 8.21
CA ARG A 41 -1.64 -4.85 9.00
C ARG A 41 -1.18 -3.70 8.12
N ILE A 42 -0.54 -4.00 6.98
CA ILE A 42 -0.16 -2.99 5.98
C ILE A 42 -1.40 -2.29 5.45
N GLU A 43 -2.43 -3.03 5.03
CA GLU A 43 -3.68 -2.46 4.50
C GLU A 43 -4.44 -1.57 5.49
N ARG A 44 -4.28 -1.81 6.80
CA ARG A 44 -4.86 -0.99 7.87
C ARG A 44 -3.94 0.15 8.34
N GLY A 45 -2.71 0.25 7.82
CA GLY A 45 -1.72 1.24 8.24
C GLY A 45 -1.08 0.98 9.61
N GLU A 46 -1.20 -0.24 10.13
CA GLU A 46 -0.69 -0.70 11.43
C GLU A 46 0.77 -1.18 11.36
N SER A 47 1.33 -1.29 10.15
CA SER A 47 2.71 -1.69 9.91
C SER A 47 3.25 -0.94 8.71
N ASP A 48 4.53 -0.57 8.77
CA ASP A 48 5.28 -0.21 7.59
C ASP A 48 5.53 -1.45 6.73
N THR A 49 5.86 -1.20 5.46
CA THR A 49 6.33 -2.22 4.52
C THR A 49 7.76 -1.90 4.11
N THR A 50 8.50 -2.91 3.64
CA THR A 50 9.84 -2.68 3.09
C THR A 50 9.75 -2.05 1.72
N VAL A 51 10.79 -1.31 1.31
CA VAL A 51 10.90 -0.79 -0.06
C VAL A 51 10.80 -1.91 -1.09
N THR A 52 11.37 -3.09 -0.81
CA THR A 52 11.25 -4.27 -1.68
C THR A 52 9.80 -4.70 -1.89
N ASN A 53 9.01 -4.78 -0.81
CA ASN A 53 7.60 -5.13 -0.90
C ASN A 53 6.79 -4.05 -1.61
N LEU A 54 7.12 -2.77 -1.42
CA LEU A 54 6.50 -1.68 -2.18
C LEU A 54 6.66 -1.87 -3.69
N TYR A 55 7.88 -2.16 -4.16
CA TYR A 55 8.14 -2.40 -5.59
C TYR A 55 7.39 -3.63 -6.12
N ARG A 56 7.35 -4.72 -5.33
CA ARG A 56 6.59 -5.93 -5.70
C ARG A 56 5.09 -5.65 -5.78
N MET A 57 4.53 -4.96 -4.79
CA MET A 57 3.11 -4.55 -4.79
C MET A 57 2.79 -3.69 -6.00
N ALA A 58 3.63 -2.70 -6.32
CA ALA A 58 3.42 -1.84 -7.48
C ALA A 58 3.37 -2.63 -8.79
N ALA A 59 4.25 -3.62 -8.95
CA ALA A 59 4.28 -4.50 -10.12
C ALA A 59 3.07 -5.44 -10.19
N ILE A 60 2.71 -6.11 -9.08
CA ILE A 60 1.61 -7.09 -9.03
C ILE A 60 0.25 -6.41 -9.18
N LEU A 61 0.06 -5.28 -8.50
CA LEU A 61 -1.22 -4.58 -8.44
C LEU A 61 -1.44 -3.60 -9.61
N ASN A 62 -0.49 -3.52 -10.55
CA ASN A 62 -0.50 -2.56 -11.66
C ASN A 62 -0.75 -1.13 -11.21
N ILE A 63 -0.10 -0.69 -10.13
CA ILE A 63 -0.30 0.65 -9.55
C ILE A 63 0.14 1.69 -10.58
N PRO A 64 -0.75 2.59 -11.05
CA PRO A 64 -0.41 3.55 -12.09
C PRO A 64 0.64 4.56 -11.63
N GLY A 65 1.51 5.00 -12.54
CA GLY A 65 2.56 5.98 -12.22
C GLY A 65 2.04 7.31 -11.66
N TYR A 66 0.86 7.77 -12.08
CA TYR A 66 0.24 8.99 -11.58
C TYR A 66 -0.11 8.91 -10.08
N PHE A 67 -0.26 7.70 -9.53
CA PHE A 67 -0.58 7.50 -8.13
C PHE A 67 0.55 7.99 -7.21
N ILE A 68 1.80 7.92 -7.66
CA ILE A 68 2.94 8.51 -6.94
C ILE A 68 2.78 10.03 -6.81
N ASP A 69 2.19 10.70 -7.80
CA ASP A 69 1.92 12.14 -7.73
C ASP A 69 0.78 12.47 -6.77
N GLU A 70 -0.19 11.57 -6.59
CA GLU A 70 -1.21 11.69 -5.55
C GLU A 70 -0.60 11.54 -4.15
N MET A 71 0.30 10.56 -3.97
CA MET A 71 1.02 10.40 -2.70
C MET A 71 1.85 11.64 -2.35
N LYS A 72 2.49 12.30 -3.33
CA LYS A 72 3.21 13.57 -3.10
C LYS A 72 2.31 14.67 -2.55
N LYS A 73 1.06 14.77 -3.02
CA LYS A 73 0.09 15.75 -2.52
C LYS A 73 -0.25 15.50 -1.05
N VAL A 74 -0.41 14.24 -0.63
CA VAL A 74 -0.70 13.87 0.77
C VAL A 74 0.45 14.27 1.71
N VAL A 75 1.69 14.17 1.23
CA VAL A 75 2.88 14.61 1.99
C VAL A 75 2.92 16.13 2.10
N GLN A 76 2.62 16.86 1.01
CA GLN A 76 2.73 18.32 0.92
C GLN A 76 1.57 19.10 1.55
N SER A 77 0.37 18.49 1.66
CA SER A 77 -0.84 19.14 2.22
C SER A 77 -0.88 19.20 3.76
N GLN A 78 0.26 19.06 4.42
CA GLN A 78 0.42 19.29 5.87
C GLN A 78 1.43 20.41 6.19
N ASP A 79 2.00 21.06 5.17
CA ASP A 79 2.87 22.24 5.34
C ASP A 79 2.10 23.58 5.21
N ASN A 80 0.76 23.55 5.30
CA ASN A 80 -0.10 24.74 5.29
C ASN A 80 -1.19 24.64 6.35
#